data_AF-A0A7S1SFH6-F1
#
_entry.id   AF-A0A7S1SFH6-F1
#
_cell.length_a   1.000
_cell.length_b   1.000
_cell.length_c   1.000
_cell.angle_alpha   90.00
_cell.angle_beta   90.00
_cell.angle_gamma   90.00
#
_symmetry.space_group_name_H-M   'P 1'
#
loop_
_entity.id
_entity.type
_entity.pdbx_description
1 polymer ?
#
loop_
_entity_poly.entity_id
_entity_poly.type
_entity_poly.pdbx_seq_one_letter_code
_entity_poly.pdbx_strand_id
1 'polypeptide(L)'
;AVAKVYGGSPLDVPQLCLANPWGAVIRESGFLSIASQNSIPQMEAYVERVVQHMGATVNSAPGLVAFAGRYVGAPGSSFATMMSELGSRPAWTTFDASAKCLANRYATPESVGAAIGWACQQANVPNCSLIPVPCLRSTYTIADYIFSRYYETLGNGADALQHCSFSGAGIFAAPAVYSQWTAASVCVSGSGYDFGTTTQGA
;
A
#
# COMPACT_ATOMS: atom_id res chain seq x y z
N ALA A 1 -18.79 -30.06 3.33
CA ALA A 1 -18.98 -31.34 2.62
C ALA A 1 -18.38 -31.36 1.21
N VAL A 2 -18.34 -30.24 0.47
CA VAL A 2 -17.88 -30.20 -0.94
C VAL A 2 -16.37 -30.45 -1.11
N ALA A 3 -15.48 -29.91 -0.25
CA ALA A 3 -14.02 -30.06 -0.38
C ALA A 3 -13.52 -31.51 -0.32
N LYS A 4 -14.18 -32.37 0.48
CA LYS A 4 -13.80 -33.78 0.67
C LYS A 4 -14.00 -34.63 -0.59
N VAL A 5 -14.94 -34.26 -1.46
CA VAL A 5 -15.22 -34.99 -2.71
C VAL A 5 -14.08 -34.82 -3.73
N TYR A 6 -13.31 -33.74 -3.63
CA TYR A 6 -12.21 -33.42 -4.56
C TYR A 6 -10.81 -33.63 -3.96
N GLY A 7 -10.70 -34.33 -2.82
CA GLY A 7 -9.40 -34.55 -2.16
C GLY A 7 -8.76 -33.30 -1.54
N GLY A 8 -9.51 -32.20 -1.42
CA GLY A 8 -9.05 -30.99 -0.75
C GLY A 8 -9.17 -31.08 0.77
N SER A 9 -8.26 -30.42 1.49
CA SER A 9 -8.40 -30.25 2.94
C SER A 9 -9.71 -29.54 3.28
N PRO A 10 -10.41 -29.95 4.35
CA PRO A 10 -11.62 -29.26 4.80
C PRO A 10 -11.32 -27.77 5.03
N LEU A 11 -12.20 -26.90 4.53
CA LEU A 11 -12.16 -25.47 4.87
C LEU A 11 -12.39 -25.33 6.38
N ASP A 12 -11.41 -24.77 7.08
CA ASP A 12 -11.55 -24.38 8.48
C ASP A 12 -12.35 -23.08 8.54
N VAL A 13 -13.67 -23.21 8.66
CA VAL A 13 -14.60 -22.07 8.67
C VAL A 13 -14.24 -21.02 9.73
N PRO A 14 -13.87 -21.41 10.98
CA PRO A 14 -13.29 -20.47 11.94
C PRO A 14 -12.12 -19.63 11.39
N GLN A 15 -11.20 -20.22 10.62
CA GLN A 15 -10.10 -19.47 10.02
C GLN A 15 -10.55 -18.48 8.95
N LEU A 16 -11.63 -18.78 8.22
CA LEU A 16 -12.19 -17.85 7.23
C LEU A 16 -12.80 -16.60 7.88
N CYS A 17 -13.18 -16.69 9.15
CA CYS A 17 -13.71 -15.56 9.92
C CYS A 17 -12.61 -14.69 10.55
N LEU A 18 -11.34 -15.11 10.50
CA LEU A 18 -10.23 -14.31 11.00
C LEU A 18 -9.99 -13.11 10.08
N ALA A 19 -9.56 -11.99 10.67
CA ALA A 19 -9.25 -10.80 9.89
C ALA A 19 -8.05 -11.08 8.98
N ASN A 20 -8.19 -10.80 7.68
CA ASN A 20 -7.12 -10.97 6.72
C ASN A 20 -6.08 -9.83 6.86
N PRO A 21 -4.78 -10.10 7.08
CA PRO A 21 -3.74 -9.09 7.24
C PRO A 21 -3.57 -8.21 5.99
N TRP A 22 -3.88 -8.73 4.79
CA TRP A 22 -3.86 -7.97 3.55
C TRP A 22 -5.09 -7.09 3.33
N GLY A 23 -6.18 -7.33 4.10
CA GLY A 23 -7.40 -6.54 4.07
C GLY A 23 -7.59 -5.63 5.29
N ALA A 24 -6.93 -5.92 6.41
CA ALA A 24 -7.04 -5.15 7.64
C ALA A 24 -6.60 -3.69 7.42
N VAL A 25 -7.28 -2.73 8.04
CA VAL A 25 -6.89 -1.31 7.87
C VAL A 25 -5.53 -1.06 8.53
N ILE A 26 -4.65 -0.29 7.89
CA ILE A 26 -3.33 0.09 8.43
C ILE A 26 -3.50 1.23 9.42
N ARG A 27 -4.04 0.90 10.59
CA ARG A 27 -4.27 1.77 11.75
C ARG A 27 -4.55 0.90 12.99
N GLU A 28 -4.68 1.53 14.15
CA GLU A 28 -4.95 0.87 15.43
C GLU A 28 -6.00 -0.25 15.36
N SER A 29 -7.17 0.02 14.77
CA SER A 29 -8.26 -0.98 14.71
C SER A 29 -7.89 -2.24 13.92
N GLY A 30 -7.11 -2.12 12.83
CA GLY A 30 -6.70 -3.28 12.05
C GLY A 30 -5.49 -3.99 12.68
N PHE A 31 -4.61 -3.25 13.32
CA PHE A 31 -3.54 -3.83 14.14
C PHE A 31 -4.14 -4.71 15.25
N LEU A 32 -5.09 -4.18 16.02
CA LEU A 32 -5.72 -4.92 17.11
C LEU A 32 -6.45 -6.17 16.62
N SER A 33 -7.11 -6.12 15.45
CA SER A 33 -7.81 -7.27 14.89
C SER A 33 -6.89 -8.38 14.39
N ILE A 34 -5.64 -8.05 14.01
CA ILE A 34 -4.61 -9.05 13.69
C ILE A 34 -3.91 -9.54 14.96
N ALA A 35 -3.54 -8.64 15.86
CA ALA A 35 -2.86 -8.96 17.12
C ALA A 35 -3.69 -9.91 18.00
N SER A 36 -5.01 -9.73 18.05
CA SER A 36 -5.92 -10.58 18.84
C SER A 36 -6.02 -12.02 18.35
N GLN A 37 -5.56 -12.33 17.13
CA GLN A 37 -5.58 -13.68 16.59
C GLN A 37 -4.50 -14.58 17.20
N ASN A 38 -3.58 -14.01 17.98
CA ASN A 38 -2.46 -14.75 18.59
C ASN A 38 -1.66 -15.60 17.59
N SER A 39 -1.52 -15.09 16.36
CA SER A 39 -0.88 -15.80 15.25
C SER A 39 0.29 -14.98 14.69
N ILE A 40 1.51 -15.50 14.89
CA ILE A 40 2.74 -14.91 14.37
C ILE A 40 2.69 -14.77 12.84
N PRO A 41 2.32 -15.80 12.04
CA PRO A 41 2.22 -15.65 10.59
C PRO A 41 1.25 -14.55 10.12
N GLN A 42 0.13 -14.35 10.83
CA GLN A 42 -0.82 -13.28 10.50
C GLN A 42 -0.24 -11.91 10.80
N MET A 43 0.46 -11.75 11.93
CA MET A 43 1.14 -10.50 12.27
C MET A 43 2.33 -10.21 11.35
N GLU A 44 3.09 -11.23 10.93
CA GLU A 44 4.17 -11.07 9.94
C GLU A 44 3.64 -10.48 8.63
N ALA A 45 2.58 -11.08 8.06
CA ALA A 45 1.96 -10.58 6.83
C ALA A 45 1.41 -9.15 6.98
N TYR A 46 0.85 -8.82 8.16
CA TYR A 46 0.39 -7.46 8.44
C TYR A 46 1.57 -6.47 8.50
N VAL A 47 2.63 -6.80 9.23
CA VAL A 47 3.84 -5.98 9.35
C VAL A 47 4.53 -5.82 8.00
N GLU A 48 4.66 -6.89 7.22
CA GLU A 48 5.23 -6.83 5.87
C GLU A 48 4.44 -5.86 5.00
N ARG A 49 3.11 -5.94 5.01
CA ARG A 49 2.26 -4.99 4.29
C ARG A 49 2.46 -3.56 4.79
N VAL A 50 2.56 -3.33 6.10
CA VAL A 50 2.82 -1.99 6.66
C VAL A 50 4.16 -1.46 6.14
N VAL A 51 5.21 -2.28 6.16
CA VAL A 51 6.55 -1.94 5.62
C VAL A 51 6.46 -1.59 4.13
N GLN A 52 5.72 -2.38 3.35
CA GLN A 52 5.46 -2.10 1.93
C GLN A 52 4.71 -0.77 1.73
N HIS A 53 3.79 -0.40 2.63
CA HIS A 53 3.09 0.89 2.63
C HIS A 53 3.97 2.08 3.06
N MET A 54 5.16 1.83 3.61
CA MET A 54 6.15 2.84 3.97
C MET A 54 7.25 3.01 2.90
N GLY A 55 7.10 2.37 1.73
CA GLY A 55 8.10 2.42 0.66
C GLY A 55 9.31 1.53 0.93
N ALA A 56 9.16 0.53 1.80
CA ALA A 56 10.22 -0.38 2.17
C ALA A 56 9.93 -1.84 1.78
N THR A 57 10.98 -2.64 1.73
CA THR A 57 10.91 -4.10 1.55
C THR A 57 11.55 -4.81 2.72
N VAL A 58 11.15 -6.06 2.95
CA VAL A 58 11.73 -6.94 3.96
C VAL A 58 12.94 -7.64 3.34
N ASN A 59 14.13 -7.47 3.93
CA ASN A 59 15.36 -8.12 3.47
C ASN A 59 15.82 -9.27 4.39
N SER A 60 15.11 -9.50 5.51
CA SER A 60 15.41 -10.57 6.46
C SER A 60 14.12 -11.14 7.08
N ALA A 61 13.72 -12.33 6.61
CA ALA A 61 12.56 -13.03 7.14
C ALA A 61 12.68 -13.34 8.65
N PRO A 62 13.83 -13.80 9.21
CA PRO A 62 13.96 -13.98 10.66
C PRO A 62 13.79 -12.67 11.44
N GLY A 63 14.23 -11.54 10.88
CA GLY A 63 14.04 -10.23 11.48
C GLY A 63 12.56 -9.83 11.56
N LEU A 64 11.81 -10.07 10.48
CA LEU A 64 10.35 -9.87 10.44
C LEU A 64 9.63 -10.78 11.45
N VAL A 65 9.94 -12.07 11.50
CA VAL A 65 9.34 -13.05 12.44
C VAL A 65 9.56 -12.59 13.88
N ALA A 66 10.81 -12.24 14.23
CA ALA A 66 11.17 -11.78 15.57
C ALA A 66 10.51 -10.44 15.92
N PHE A 67 10.31 -9.56 14.94
CA PHE A 67 9.57 -8.31 15.11
C PHE A 67 8.08 -8.58 15.37
N ALA A 68 7.43 -9.33 14.49
CA ALA A 68 6.01 -9.68 14.58
C ALA A 68 5.67 -10.39 15.89
N GLY A 69 6.52 -11.32 16.34
CA GLY A 69 6.34 -12.05 17.60
C GLY A 69 6.20 -11.16 18.84
N ARG A 70 6.72 -9.93 18.84
CA ARG A 70 6.55 -8.97 19.95
C ARG A 70 5.15 -8.35 20.02
N TYR A 71 4.41 -8.39 18.91
CA TYR A 71 3.12 -7.73 18.77
C TYR A 71 1.94 -8.71 18.83
N VAL A 72 2.21 -10.01 18.88
CA VAL A 72 1.19 -11.06 19.02
C VAL A 72 0.85 -11.27 20.48
N GLY A 73 -0.43 -11.10 20.85
CA GLY A 73 -0.91 -11.37 22.21
C GLY A 73 -0.30 -10.50 23.32
N ALA A 74 0.47 -9.46 22.97
CA ALA A 74 1.17 -8.61 23.92
C ALA A 74 0.24 -7.51 24.47
N PRO A 75 -0.18 -7.58 25.75
CA PRO A 75 -0.99 -6.53 26.34
C PRO A 75 -0.19 -5.23 26.42
N GLY A 76 -0.77 -4.14 25.92
CA GLY A 76 -0.14 -2.81 25.90
C GLY A 76 0.64 -2.48 24.61
N SER A 77 0.78 -3.42 23.67
CA SER A 77 1.26 -3.10 22.32
C SER A 77 0.20 -2.29 21.56
N SER A 78 0.64 -1.30 20.79
CA SER A 78 -0.22 -0.45 19.95
C SER A 78 0.34 -0.32 18.55
N PHE A 79 -0.51 0.08 17.60
CA PHE A 79 -0.06 0.41 16.24
C PHE A 79 0.95 1.56 16.29
N ALA A 80 0.75 2.56 17.14
CA ALA A 80 1.67 3.69 17.27
C ALA A 80 3.09 3.25 17.70
N THR A 81 3.20 2.33 18.67
CA THR A 81 4.48 1.75 19.09
C THR A 81 5.15 0.99 17.95
N MET A 82 4.39 0.16 17.23
CA MET A 82 4.87 -0.58 16.07
C MET A 82 5.40 0.37 14.99
N MET A 83 4.65 1.42 14.68
CA MET A 83 5.05 2.42 13.70
C MET A 83 6.29 3.20 14.13
N SER A 84 6.44 3.51 15.40
CA SER A 84 7.65 4.16 15.93
C SER A 84 8.88 3.29 15.73
N GLU A 85 8.80 1.98 15.97
CA GLU A 85 9.91 1.05 15.74
C GLU A 85 10.20 0.87 14.24
N LEU A 86 9.17 0.74 13.39
CA LEU A 86 9.37 0.67 11.94
C LEU A 86 9.98 1.96 11.37
N GLY A 87 9.57 3.11 11.92
CA GLY A 87 10.11 4.43 11.58
C GLY A 87 11.60 4.59 11.91
N SER A 88 12.13 3.79 12.86
CA SER A 88 13.58 3.75 13.14
C SER A 88 14.37 2.98 12.07
N ARG A 89 13.72 2.52 11.00
CA ARG A 89 14.32 1.81 9.85
C ARG A 89 15.17 0.63 10.28
N PRO A 90 14.56 -0.40 10.90
CA PRO A 90 15.31 -1.53 11.44
C PRO A 90 16.06 -2.27 10.31
N ALA A 91 17.22 -2.86 10.64
CA ALA A 91 18.14 -3.43 9.65
C ALA A 91 17.56 -4.56 8.78
N TRP A 92 16.45 -5.18 9.21
CA TRP A 92 15.70 -6.18 8.44
C TRP A 92 14.78 -5.58 7.36
N THR A 93 14.79 -4.25 7.20
CA THR A 93 14.07 -3.52 6.15
C THR A 93 15.03 -2.78 5.22
N THR A 94 14.57 -2.49 4.02
CA THR A 94 15.26 -1.60 3.07
C THR A 94 14.27 -0.59 2.52
N PHE A 95 14.48 0.68 2.81
CA PHE A 95 13.66 1.79 2.32
C PHE A 95 14.17 2.26 0.97
N ASP A 96 13.29 2.31 -0.03
CA ASP A 96 13.66 2.71 -1.39
C ASP A 96 13.38 4.20 -1.60
N ALA A 97 14.41 4.96 -1.95
CA ALA A 97 14.28 6.40 -2.26
C ALA A 97 13.45 6.66 -3.53
N SER A 98 13.30 5.64 -4.38
CA SER A 98 12.48 5.66 -5.61
C SER A 98 11.05 5.19 -5.35
N ALA A 99 10.66 4.94 -4.10
CA ALA A 99 9.28 4.61 -3.77
C ALA A 99 8.33 5.74 -4.21
N LYS A 100 7.14 5.33 -4.68
CA LYS A 100 6.14 6.24 -5.23
C LYS A 100 4.79 6.02 -4.57
N CYS A 101 3.99 7.07 -4.53
CA CYS A 101 2.62 6.98 -4.07
C CYS A 101 1.71 6.46 -5.19
N LEU A 102 1.02 5.35 -4.95
CA LEU A 102 0.31 4.58 -5.98
C LEU A 102 -1.04 4.11 -5.47
N ALA A 103 -1.90 3.64 -6.38
CA ALA A 103 -3.19 3.10 -6.00
C ALA A 103 -3.01 1.72 -5.36
N ASN A 104 -3.62 1.52 -4.19
CA ASN A 104 -3.61 0.24 -3.51
C ASN A 104 -4.45 -0.77 -4.30
N ARG A 105 -3.81 -1.85 -4.79
CA ARG A 105 -4.47 -2.90 -5.58
C ARG A 105 -5.47 -3.75 -4.80
N TYR A 106 -5.48 -3.64 -3.47
CA TYR A 106 -6.46 -4.28 -2.60
C TYR A 106 -7.64 -3.37 -2.24
N ALA A 107 -7.58 -2.07 -2.59
CA ALA A 107 -8.69 -1.14 -2.38
C ALA A 107 -9.73 -1.32 -3.49
N THR A 108 -11.01 -1.01 -3.22
CA THR A 108 -12.05 -1.12 -4.25
C THR A 108 -11.94 0.04 -5.25
N PRO A 109 -12.32 -0.15 -6.53
CA PRO A 109 -12.29 0.93 -7.52
C PRO A 109 -13.07 2.17 -7.09
N GLU A 110 -14.18 2.02 -6.35
CA GLU A 110 -14.98 3.13 -5.84
C GLU A 110 -14.19 3.98 -4.84
N SER A 111 -13.50 3.33 -3.89
CA SER A 111 -12.66 4.03 -2.90
C SER A 111 -11.48 4.75 -3.55
N VAL A 112 -10.87 4.12 -4.56
CA VAL A 112 -9.78 4.72 -5.35
C VAL A 112 -10.29 5.90 -6.19
N GLY A 113 -11.47 5.78 -6.81
CA GLY A 113 -12.10 6.86 -7.57
C GLY A 113 -12.45 8.07 -6.71
N ALA A 114 -12.95 7.85 -5.49
CA ALA A 114 -13.20 8.93 -4.53
C ALA A 114 -11.89 9.64 -4.14
N ALA A 115 -10.81 8.88 -3.89
CA ALA A 115 -9.50 9.43 -3.57
C ALA A 115 -8.89 10.21 -4.76
N ILE A 116 -9.08 9.74 -6.01
CA ILE A 116 -8.73 10.50 -7.22
C ILE A 116 -9.44 11.86 -7.22
N GLY A 117 -10.76 11.86 -7.03
CA GLY A 117 -11.56 13.09 -7.02
C GLY A 117 -11.07 14.08 -5.96
N TRP A 118 -10.79 13.59 -4.74
CA TRP A 118 -10.23 14.41 -3.66
C TRP A 118 -8.84 14.97 -4.01
N ALA A 119 -7.95 14.15 -4.56
CA ALA A 119 -6.60 14.58 -4.95
C ALA A 119 -6.68 15.67 -6.03
N CYS A 120 -7.56 15.53 -7.03
CA CYS A 120 -7.75 16.51 -8.09
C CYS A 120 -8.32 17.86 -7.62
N GLN A 121 -8.93 17.91 -6.43
CA GLN A 121 -9.41 19.16 -5.84
C GLN A 121 -8.31 19.92 -5.09
N GLN A 122 -7.16 19.30 -4.86
CA GLN A 122 -6.04 19.96 -4.18
C GLN A 122 -5.35 20.93 -5.14
N ALA A 123 -5.23 22.19 -4.72
CA ALA A 123 -4.70 23.28 -5.56
C ALA A 123 -3.29 23.03 -6.12
N ASN A 124 -2.51 22.18 -5.46
CA ASN A 124 -1.13 21.87 -5.81
C ASN A 124 -0.98 20.60 -6.65
N VAL A 125 -2.08 19.96 -7.08
CA VAL A 125 -2.01 18.78 -7.95
C VAL A 125 -1.95 19.22 -9.40
N PRO A 126 -0.99 18.72 -10.20
CA PRO A 126 -0.95 19.02 -11.62
C PRO A 126 -2.26 18.60 -12.27
N ASN A 127 -2.74 19.48 -13.16
CA ASN A 127 -4.05 19.42 -13.80
C ASN A 127 -4.50 17.98 -14.12
N CYS A 128 -5.53 17.48 -13.43
CA CYS A 128 -6.09 16.15 -13.66
C CYS A 128 -6.72 15.96 -15.05
N SER A 129 -6.81 17.02 -15.86
CA SER A 129 -7.13 16.91 -17.29
C SER A 129 -5.93 16.47 -18.14
N LEU A 130 -4.70 16.49 -17.61
CA LEU A 130 -3.46 16.14 -18.32
C LEU A 130 -2.93 14.77 -17.88
N ILE A 131 -3.81 13.76 -17.90
CA ILE A 131 -3.43 12.37 -17.64
C ILE A 131 -2.98 11.73 -18.96
N PRO A 132 -1.79 11.10 -19.04
CA PRO A 132 -1.35 10.42 -20.24
C PRO A 132 -2.33 9.35 -20.71
N VAL A 133 -2.53 9.24 -22.03
CA VAL A 133 -3.40 8.23 -22.66
C VAL A 133 -3.16 6.80 -22.13
N PRO A 134 -1.93 6.28 -21.96
CA PRO A 134 -1.75 4.93 -21.42
C PRO A 134 -2.25 4.76 -19.98
N CYS A 135 -2.36 5.85 -19.21
CA CYS A 135 -2.82 5.83 -17.82
C CYS A 135 -4.34 5.92 -17.69
N LEU A 136 -5.06 6.32 -18.74
CA LEU A 136 -6.53 6.38 -18.78
C LEU A 136 -7.23 5.01 -18.91
N ARG A 137 -6.48 3.90 -18.84
CA ARG A 137 -7.00 2.54 -19.08
C ARG A 137 -7.84 1.98 -17.93
N SER A 138 -7.61 2.42 -16.70
CA SER A 138 -8.29 1.91 -15.51
C SER A 138 -8.27 2.91 -14.36
N THR A 139 -9.17 2.76 -13.39
CA THR A 139 -9.17 3.58 -12.16
C THR A 139 -7.83 3.52 -11.43
N TYR A 140 -7.18 2.35 -11.39
CA TYR A 140 -5.89 2.18 -10.71
C TYR A 140 -4.73 2.89 -11.42
N THR A 141 -4.65 2.81 -12.75
CA THR A 141 -3.58 3.49 -13.51
C THR A 141 -3.77 5.00 -13.54
N ILE A 142 -5.02 5.48 -13.51
CA ILE A 142 -5.34 6.90 -13.31
C ILE A 142 -4.85 7.34 -11.93
N ALA A 143 -5.19 6.58 -10.89
CA ALA A 143 -4.78 6.87 -9.51
C ALA A 143 -3.27 6.80 -9.33
N ASP A 144 -2.56 5.84 -9.94
CA ASP A 144 -1.09 5.78 -9.88
C ASP A 144 -0.46 7.10 -10.34
N TYR A 145 -0.97 7.66 -11.43
CA TYR A 145 -0.47 8.91 -11.98
C TYR A 145 -0.80 10.09 -11.07
N ILE A 146 -2.05 10.18 -10.63
CA ILE A 146 -2.53 11.31 -9.81
C ILE A 146 -1.90 11.27 -8.42
N PHE A 147 -1.87 10.11 -7.77
CA PHE A 147 -1.33 9.95 -6.42
C PHE A 147 0.17 10.20 -6.39
N SER A 148 0.93 9.69 -7.37
CA SER A 148 2.37 9.91 -7.43
C SER A 148 2.71 11.40 -7.62
N ARG A 149 1.99 12.08 -8.51
CA ARG A 149 2.12 13.52 -8.74
C ARG A 149 1.71 14.36 -7.53
N TYR A 150 0.57 14.05 -6.90
CA TYR A 150 0.13 14.72 -5.67
C TYR A 150 1.17 14.61 -4.58
N TYR A 151 1.70 13.40 -4.36
CA TYR A 151 2.68 13.16 -3.32
C TYR A 151 3.99 13.90 -3.58
N GLU A 152 4.43 13.99 -4.84
CA GLU A 152 5.62 14.78 -5.22
C GLU A 152 5.48 16.27 -4.92
N THR A 153 4.28 16.84 -5.05
CA THR A 153 4.09 18.28 -4.81
C THR A 153 4.18 18.67 -3.34
N LEU A 154 4.11 17.69 -2.43
CA LEU A 154 4.33 17.88 -0.99
C LEU A 154 5.82 17.99 -0.62
N GLY A 155 6.73 17.55 -1.49
CA GLY A 155 8.18 17.64 -1.29
C GLY A 155 8.69 16.89 -0.05
N ASN A 156 9.72 17.45 0.60
CA ASN A 156 10.43 16.79 1.71
C ASN A 156 9.60 16.65 3.00
N GLY A 157 8.46 17.36 3.12
CA GLY A 157 7.56 17.26 4.26
C GLY A 157 6.55 16.11 4.16
N ALA A 158 6.56 15.36 3.06
CA ALA A 158 5.58 14.32 2.82
C ALA A 158 5.80 13.11 3.75
N ASP A 159 4.82 12.88 4.63
CA ASP A 159 4.64 11.62 5.35
C ASP A 159 3.88 10.60 4.47
N ALA A 160 4.48 9.44 4.19
CA ALA A 160 3.92 8.41 3.34
C ALA A 160 2.60 7.84 3.88
N LEU A 161 2.49 7.64 5.19
CA LEU A 161 1.33 7.00 5.80
C LEU A 161 0.15 7.96 5.92
N GLN A 162 0.42 9.26 6.07
CA GLN A 162 -0.64 10.26 6.14
C GLN A 162 -1.05 10.74 4.74
N HIS A 163 -0.08 11.09 3.91
CA HIS A 163 -0.37 11.75 2.64
C HIS A 163 -0.56 10.80 1.47
N CYS A 164 -0.01 9.58 1.51
CA CYS A 164 -0.22 8.59 0.45
C CYS A 164 -1.33 7.58 0.76
N SER A 165 -1.79 7.48 2.02
CA SER A 165 -2.77 6.45 2.36
C SER A 165 -4.12 6.68 1.69
N PHE A 166 -4.59 7.93 1.56
CA PHE A 166 -5.95 8.25 1.07
C PHE A 166 -7.03 7.36 1.70
N SER A 167 -7.01 7.23 3.03
CA SER A 167 -7.90 6.31 3.76
C SER A 167 -7.78 4.84 3.33
N GLY A 168 -6.58 4.42 2.93
CA GLY A 168 -6.27 3.07 2.44
C GLY A 168 -6.38 2.87 0.92
N ALA A 169 -6.85 3.88 0.16
CA ALA A 169 -6.92 3.82 -1.30
C ALA A 169 -5.56 3.92 -1.98
N GLY A 170 -4.55 4.47 -1.30
CA GLY A 170 -3.18 4.56 -1.79
C GLY A 170 -2.16 3.80 -0.93
N ILE A 171 -0.99 3.59 -1.53
CA ILE A 171 0.16 2.90 -0.97
C ILE A 171 1.44 3.57 -1.44
N PHE A 172 2.36 3.88 -0.52
CA PHE A 172 3.70 4.35 -0.89
C PHE A 172 4.59 3.13 -1.08
N ALA A 173 4.81 2.70 -2.32
CA ALA A 173 5.42 1.41 -2.61
C ALA A 173 6.77 1.56 -3.32
N ALA A 174 7.72 0.69 -2.97
CA ALA A 174 9.00 0.56 -3.66
C ALA A 174 8.84 0.00 -5.09
N PRO A 175 9.74 0.31 -6.03
CA PRO A 175 9.76 -0.25 -7.38
C PRO A 175 9.61 -1.76 -7.44
N ALA A 176 10.29 -2.51 -6.55
CA ALA A 176 10.20 -3.97 -6.50
C ALA A 176 8.78 -4.50 -6.24
N VAL A 177 7.93 -3.69 -5.59
CA VAL A 177 6.52 -4.02 -5.32
C VAL A 177 5.67 -3.66 -6.54
N TYR A 178 5.72 -2.41 -7.00
CA TYR A 178 4.81 -1.94 -8.04
C TYR A 178 5.20 -2.35 -9.47
N SER A 179 6.45 -2.77 -9.72
CA SER A 179 6.86 -3.25 -11.05
C SER A 179 6.11 -4.50 -11.49
N GLN A 180 5.49 -5.20 -10.54
CA GLN A 180 4.66 -6.38 -10.78
C GLN A 180 3.25 -6.01 -11.27
N TRP A 181 2.84 -4.74 -11.12
CA TRP A 181 1.51 -4.28 -11.50
C TRP A 181 1.51 -3.77 -12.93
N THR A 182 0.54 -4.23 -13.71
CA THR A 182 0.38 -3.82 -15.10
C THR A 182 0.33 -2.30 -15.23
N ALA A 183 1.23 -1.76 -16.05
CA ALA A 183 1.35 -0.34 -16.40
C ALA A 183 1.65 0.64 -15.24
N ALA A 184 1.85 0.17 -14.00
CA ALA A 184 2.16 1.06 -12.88
C ALA A 184 3.46 1.85 -13.12
N SER A 185 4.51 1.18 -13.63
CA SER A 185 5.80 1.82 -13.94
C SER A 185 5.73 2.94 -14.98
N VAL A 186 4.76 2.90 -15.88
CA VAL A 186 4.54 3.94 -16.91
C VAL A 186 3.73 5.10 -16.33
N CYS A 187 2.83 4.79 -15.40
CA CYS A 187 1.90 5.73 -14.78
C CYS A 187 2.36 6.28 -13.44
N VAL A 188 3.65 6.19 -13.12
CA VAL A 188 4.24 6.93 -12.01
C VAL A 188 4.91 8.19 -12.52
N SER A 189 4.93 9.22 -11.68
CA SER A 189 5.72 10.41 -11.91
C SER A 189 7.23 10.09 -12.03
N GLY A 190 7.90 10.74 -12.99
CA GLY A 190 9.32 10.55 -13.23
C GLY A 190 9.68 9.25 -13.97
N SER A 191 8.72 8.55 -14.57
CA SER A 191 8.93 7.28 -15.29
C SER A 191 9.83 7.36 -16.54
N GLY A 192 10.42 8.51 -16.86
CA GLY A 192 11.23 8.72 -18.07
C GLY A 192 10.45 8.66 -19.38
N TYR A 193 9.15 8.35 -19.32
CA TYR A 193 8.25 8.45 -20.47
C TYR A 193 7.94 9.92 -20.72
N ASP A 194 8.61 10.49 -21.71
CA ASP A 194 8.18 11.74 -22.31
C ASP A 194 6.89 11.46 -23.09
N PHE A 195 5.75 11.69 -22.44
CA PHE A 195 4.47 11.77 -23.12
C PHE A 195 4.48 13.08 -23.88
N GLY A 196 5.23 13.09 -24.99
CA GLY A 196 5.48 14.28 -25.79
C GLY A 196 4.22 15.11 -25.83
N THR A 197 4.31 16.35 -25.35
CA THR A 197 3.18 17.27 -25.32
C THR A 197 2.76 17.46 -26.76
N THR A 198 1.80 16.66 -27.23
CA THR A 198 1.13 16.91 -28.49
C THR A 198 0.30 18.16 -28.25
N THR A 199 0.94 19.32 -28.36
CA THR A 199 0.27 20.57 -28.67
C THR A 199 -0.49 20.31 -29.97
N GLN A 200 -1.74 19.87 -29.86
CA GLN A 200 -2.70 20.00 -30.93
C GLN A 200 -2.81 21.50 -31.20
N GLY A 201 -2.16 21.94 -32.28
CA GLY A 201 -2.37 23.26 -32.84
C GLY A 201 -3.86 23.41 -33.13
N ALA A 202 -4.44 24.48 -32.57
CA ALA A 202 -5.79 24.93 -32.87
C ALA A 202 -5.93 25.32 -34.35
#